data_AF-A0AAX6EN73-F1
#
_entry.id   AF-A0AAX6EN73-F1
#
_cell.length_a   1.000
_cell.length_b   1.000
_cell.length_c   1.000
_cell.angle_alpha   90.00
_cell.angle_beta   90.00
_cell.angle_gamma   90.00
#
_symmetry.space_group_name_H-M   'P 1'
#
loop_
_entity.id
_entity.type
_entity.pdbx_description
1 polymer ?
#
loop_
_entity_poly.entity_id
_entity_poly.type
_entity_poly.pdbx_seq_one_letter_code
_entity_poly.pdbx_strand_id
1 'polypeptide(L)'
;MVELNDGMPRKVKNARPYSFMLEEDTTHFGAYDRGGIVAQVKQPKILQFKTLRGPGEFLLSDFSKFDRPPLLHLAFQALDAFRNSLGRFPLAGSKEDVEKLTALAVSINENLGESKLAEIDIKLLRQFTNGSRAVLNPMAAMFGGIVGQEVVKACSGKFHPLFQI
;
A
#
# COMPACT_ATOMS: atom_id res chain seq x y z
N MET A 1 42.29 -6.66 -13.95
CA MET A 1 40.92 -6.96 -13.51
C MET A 1 39.94 -6.82 -14.68
N VAL A 2 40.11 -7.63 -15.73
CA VAL A 2 39.21 -7.70 -16.90
C VAL A 2 38.06 -8.69 -16.69
N GLU A 3 38.22 -9.57 -15.71
CA GLU A 3 37.31 -10.64 -15.29
C GLU A 3 35.94 -10.09 -14.86
N LEU A 4 35.89 -8.84 -14.37
CA LEU A 4 34.65 -8.14 -13.99
C LEU A 4 33.80 -7.68 -15.21
N ASN A 5 34.32 -7.76 -16.44
CA ASN A 5 33.61 -7.35 -17.66
C ASN A 5 32.81 -8.50 -18.30
N ASP A 6 32.51 -9.55 -17.53
CA ASP A 6 31.76 -10.74 -17.95
C ASP A 6 30.25 -10.50 -18.13
N GLY A 7 29.75 -9.31 -17.78
CA GLY A 7 28.33 -8.95 -17.85
C GLY A 7 27.47 -9.55 -16.73
N MET A 8 28.08 -10.25 -15.76
CA MET A 8 27.36 -10.88 -14.66
C MET A 8 27.14 -9.87 -13.52
N PRO A 9 25.88 -9.66 -13.08
CA PRO A 9 25.58 -8.75 -11.98
C PRO A 9 26.15 -9.26 -10.66
N ARG A 10 26.80 -8.35 -9.91
CA ARG A 10 27.40 -8.63 -8.60
C ARG A 10 26.68 -7.85 -7.52
N LYS A 11 26.43 -8.48 -6.36
CA LYS A 11 25.75 -7.81 -5.25
C LYS A 11 26.68 -6.80 -4.62
N VAL A 12 26.17 -5.59 -4.41
CA VAL A 12 26.89 -4.52 -3.71
C VAL A 12 26.65 -4.61 -2.20
N LYS A 13 27.70 -4.46 -1.40
CA LYS A 13 27.71 -4.39 0.06
C LYS A 13 28.45 -3.14 0.56
N ASN A 14 28.16 -2.73 1.78
CA ASN A 14 28.87 -1.68 2.51
C ASN A 14 29.10 -0.39 1.70
N ALA A 15 28.05 0.04 0.99
CA ALA A 15 28.10 1.24 0.18
C ALA A 15 28.30 2.49 1.06
N ARG A 16 29.26 3.32 0.65
CA ARG A 16 29.62 4.63 1.18
C ARG A 16 29.59 5.64 0.03
N PRO A 17 29.67 6.96 0.29
CA PRO A 17 29.58 7.97 -0.77
C PRO A 17 30.58 7.79 -1.93
N TYR A 18 31.76 7.23 -1.66
CA TYR A 18 32.84 7.09 -2.64
C TYR A 18 33.39 5.66 -2.76
N SER A 19 32.78 4.68 -2.10
CA SER A 19 33.25 3.29 -2.15
C SER A 19 32.13 2.30 -1.88
N PHE A 20 32.28 1.08 -2.38
CA PHE A 20 31.42 -0.04 -2.06
C PHE A 20 32.22 -1.32 -2.24
N MET A 21 31.71 -2.43 -1.72
CA MET A 21 32.30 -3.75 -1.90
C MET A 21 31.41 -4.62 -2.77
N LEU A 22 32.01 -5.46 -3.61
CA LEU A 22 31.31 -6.52 -4.30
C LEU A 22 31.26 -7.74 -3.38
N GLU A 23 30.12 -8.42 -3.31
CA GLU A 23 30.02 -9.75 -2.69
C GLU A 23 30.64 -10.81 -3.61
N GLU A 24 31.94 -10.68 -3.87
CA GLU A 24 32.73 -11.57 -4.72
C GLU A 24 34.21 -11.50 -4.31
N ASP A 25 34.86 -12.66 -4.26
CA ASP A 25 36.29 -12.74 -4.02
C ASP A 25 37.05 -12.47 -5.32
N THR A 26 37.81 -11.38 -5.35
CA THR A 26 38.60 -10.94 -6.50
C THR A 26 40.09 -11.24 -6.33
N THR A 27 40.48 -12.01 -5.30
CA THR A 27 41.89 -12.32 -4.99
C THR A 27 42.62 -13.01 -6.15
N HIS A 28 41.90 -13.79 -6.97
CA HIS A 28 42.44 -14.49 -8.12
C HIS A 28 42.39 -13.68 -9.43
N PHE A 29 41.92 -12.43 -9.40
CA PHE A 29 41.83 -11.59 -10.59
C PHE A 29 43.14 -10.85 -10.83
N GLY A 30 43.40 -10.50 -12.09
CA GLY A 30 44.53 -9.62 -12.41
C GLY A 30 44.40 -8.27 -11.69
N ALA A 31 45.52 -7.66 -11.30
CA ALA A 31 45.54 -6.36 -10.65
C ALA A 31 44.72 -5.31 -11.43
N TYR A 32 44.04 -4.42 -10.71
CA TYR A 32 43.38 -3.27 -11.31
C TYR A 32 44.43 -2.27 -11.78
N ASP A 33 44.26 -1.72 -12.98
CA ASP A 33 45.14 -0.69 -13.56
C ASP A 33 44.46 0.68 -13.46
N ARG A 34 43.44 0.94 -14.30
CA ARG A 34 42.70 2.21 -14.31
C ARG A 34 41.36 2.11 -15.03
N GLY A 35 40.48 3.08 -14.75
CA GLY A 35 39.20 3.24 -15.42
C GLY A 35 38.16 2.19 -15.03
N GLY A 36 37.06 2.14 -15.77
CA GLY A 36 35.94 1.22 -15.51
C GLY A 36 34.66 1.97 -15.17
N ILE A 37 33.54 1.39 -15.60
CA ILE A 37 32.20 1.92 -15.38
C ILE A 37 31.37 0.83 -14.75
N VAL A 38 30.67 1.16 -13.67
CA VAL A 38 29.71 0.27 -13.02
C VAL A 38 28.32 0.70 -13.47
N ALA A 39 27.54 -0.24 -14.00
CA ALA A 39 26.13 -0.04 -14.34
C ALA A 39 25.25 -0.80 -13.34
N GLN A 40 24.25 -0.13 -12.76
CA GLN A 40 23.31 -0.79 -11.87
C GLN A 40 22.33 -1.66 -12.67
N VAL A 41 22.30 -2.95 -12.35
CA VAL A 41 21.30 -3.88 -12.90
C VAL A 41 20.12 -3.97 -11.94
N LYS A 42 18.93 -3.55 -12.40
CA LYS A 42 17.68 -3.70 -11.64
C LYS A 42 17.16 -5.13 -11.78
N GLN A 43 17.35 -5.91 -10.72
CA GLN A 43 16.87 -7.29 -10.66
C GLN A 43 15.34 -7.35 -10.55
N PRO A 44 14.66 -8.33 -11.19
CA PRO A 44 13.25 -8.58 -10.98
C PRO A 44 12.94 -8.87 -9.50
N LYS A 45 11.85 -8.34 -8.98
CA LYS A 45 11.36 -8.61 -7.62
C LYS A 45 10.04 -9.35 -7.71
N ILE A 46 9.96 -10.53 -7.11
CA ILE A 46 8.72 -11.28 -6.95
C ILE A 46 7.94 -10.68 -5.79
N LEU A 47 6.67 -10.33 -6.04
CA LEU A 47 5.75 -9.78 -5.04
C LEU A 47 4.61 -10.77 -4.82
N GLN A 48 4.34 -11.12 -3.56
CA GLN A 48 3.30 -12.07 -3.18
C GLN A 48 2.13 -11.33 -2.55
N PHE A 49 1.05 -11.18 -3.30
CA PHE A 49 -0.16 -10.50 -2.84
C PHE A 49 -1.05 -11.44 -2.02
N LYS A 50 -1.62 -10.90 -0.93
CA LYS A 50 -2.68 -11.58 -0.17
C LYS A 50 -4.01 -11.47 -0.91
N THR A 51 -4.89 -12.45 -0.71
CA THR A 51 -6.27 -12.38 -1.22
C THR A 51 -7.09 -11.32 -0.47
N LEU A 52 -8.18 -10.83 -1.08
CA LEU A 52 -9.06 -9.80 -0.53
C LEU A 52 -9.69 -10.16 0.84
N ARG A 53 -9.63 -11.42 1.28
CA ARG A 53 -10.17 -11.86 2.57
C ARG A 53 -9.48 -11.23 3.79
N GLY A 54 -8.31 -10.62 3.62
CA GLY A 54 -7.64 -9.84 4.66
C GLY A 54 -7.21 -8.47 4.14
N PRO A 55 -7.04 -7.48 5.04
CA PRO A 55 -6.70 -6.10 4.67
C PRO A 55 -5.33 -5.96 3.98
N GLY A 56 -4.48 -6.97 4.13
CA GLY A 56 -3.13 -6.93 3.62
C GLY A 56 -2.17 -6.16 4.51
N GLU A 57 -1.31 -5.31 3.92
CA GLU A 57 -0.51 -4.30 4.61
C GLU A 57 -1.12 -2.95 4.28
N PHE A 58 -1.19 -2.09 5.29
CA PHE A 58 -1.71 -0.74 5.10
C PHE A 58 -0.67 0.18 4.46
N LEU A 59 -1.04 0.88 3.40
CA LEU A 59 -0.22 1.92 2.79
C LEU A 59 -0.42 3.25 3.50
N LEU A 60 0.68 3.81 3.98
CA LEU A 60 0.70 5.11 4.63
C LEU A 60 0.76 6.20 3.57
N SER A 61 -0.40 6.74 3.20
CA SER A 61 -0.50 7.89 2.29
C SER A 61 -0.16 9.22 2.95
N ASP A 62 -0.36 9.33 4.28
CA ASP A 62 -0.10 10.53 5.07
C ASP A 62 0.59 10.13 6.39
N PHE A 63 1.88 10.47 6.50
CA PHE A 63 2.72 10.18 7.67
C PHE A 63 2.34 10.98 8.93
N SER A 64 1.29 11.79 8.90
CA SER A 64 0.71 12.41 10.09
C SER A 64 -0.50 11.67 10.66
N LYS A 65 -1.01 10.63 9.97
CA LYS A 65 -2.31 9.99 10.25
C LYS A 65 -2.23 8.46 10.18
N PHE A 66 -1.31 7.88 10.94
CA PHE A 66 -1.07 6.42 10.97
C PHE A 66 -2.28 5.60 11.44
N ASP A 67 -3.15 6.21 12.24
CA ASP A 67 -4.35 5.65 12.84
C ASP A 67 -5.53 5.51 11.85
N ARG A 68 -5.52 6.29 10.77
CA ARG A 68 -6.67 6.40 9.87
C ARG A 68 -6.89 5.21 8.93
N PRO A 69 -5.86 4.61 8.28
CA PRO A 69 -6.10 3.54 7.32
C PRO A 69 -6.85 2.33 7.93
N PRO A 70 -6.48 1.81 9.12
CA PRO A 70 -7.22 0.72 9.73
C PRO A 70 -8.68 1.08 10.07
N LEU A 71 -8.91 2.29 10.58
CA LEU A 71 -10.27 2.76 10.91
C LEU A 71 -11.13 2.98 9.65
N LEU A 72 -10.54 3.51 8.57
CA LEU A 72 -11.23 3.66 7.29
C LEU A 72 -11.56 2.30 6.67
N HIS A 73 -10.66 1.33 6.78
CA HIS A 73 -10.93 -0.03 6.33
C HIS A 73 -12.15 -0.64 7.03
N LEU A 74 -12.21 -0.52 8.36
CA LEU A 74 -13.38 -0.90 9.15
C LEU A 74 -14.64 -0.13 8.71
N ALA A 75 -14.53 1.17 8.45
CA ALA A 75 -15.65 1.99 8.01
C ALA A 75 -16.20 1.55 6.64
N PHE A 76 -15.34 1.16 5.69
CA PHE A 76 -15.76 0.61 4.40
C PHE A 76 -16.46 -0.75 4.54
N GLN A 77 -15.99 -1.62 5.43
CA GLN A 77 -16.68 -2.88 5.73
C GLN A 77 -18.07 -2.64 6.36
N ALA A 78 -18.15 -1.71 7.32
CA ALA A 78 -19.40 -1.32 7.94
C ALA A 78 -20.38 -0.70 6.92
N LEU A 79 -19.88 0.07 5.95
CA LEU A 79 -20.69 0.63 4.87
C LEU A 79 -21.25 -0.46 3.95
N ASP A 80 -20.46 -1.48 3.63
CA ASP A 80 -20.95 -2.61 2.84
C ASP A 80 -22.05 -3.38 3.58
N ALA A 81 -21.86 -3.68 4.88
CA ALA A 81 -22.87 -4.28 5.73
C ALA A 81 -24.15 -3.42 5.85
N PHE A 82 -23.99 -2.09 5.96
CA PHE A 82 -25.11 -1.14 5.97
C PHE A 82 -25.90 -1.20 4.66
N ARG A 83 -25.20 -1.23 3.51
CA ARG A 83 -25.85 -1.31 2.20
C ARG A 83 -26.56 -2.64 2.00
N ASN A 84 -25.97 -3.74 2.45
CA ASN A 84 -26.56 -5.07 2.35
C ASN A 84 -27.83 -5.20 3.22
N SER A 85 -27.89 -4.52 4.36
CA SER A 85 -29.05 -4.55 5.26
C SER A 85 -30.18 -3.59 4.84
N LEU A 86 -29.85 -2.38 4.39
CA LEU A 86 -30.83 -1.31 4.12
C LEU A 86 -31.10 -1.08 2.63
N GLY A 87 -30.32 -1.68 1.73
CA GLY A 87 -30.44 -1.51 0.28
C GLY A 87 -30.09 -0.11 -0.24
N ARG A 88 -29.52 0.75 0.61
CA ARG A 88 -29.20 2.15 0.28
C ARG A 88 -27.92 2.62 0.96
N PHE A 89 -27.36 3.73 0.48
CA PHE A 89 -26.32 4.47 1.20
C PHE A 89 -26.91 5.26 2.38
N PRO A 90 -26.09 5.57 3.39
CA PRO A 90 -26.43 6.54 4.43
C PRO A 90 -26.82 7.92 3.85
N LEU A 91 -27.80 8.57 4.48
CA LEU A 91 -28.21 9.93 4.14
C LEU A 91 -27.31 10.95 4.83
N ALA A 92 -26.87 11.97 4.08
CA ALA A 92 -26.04 13.03 4.62
C ALA A 92 -26.77 13.80 5.73
N GLY A 93 -26.13 13.92 6.90
CA GLY A 93 -26.69 14.61 8.06
C GLY A 93 -27.68 13.79 8.89
N SER A 94 -27.97 12.53 8.49
CA SER A 94 -28.85 11.65 9.26
C SER A 94 -28.15 11.12 10.50
N LYS A 95 -28.63 11.52 11.68
CA LYS A 95 -28.12 11.02 12.96
C LYS A 95 -28.34 9.52 13.10
N GLU A 96 -29.51 9.04 12.70
CA GLU A 96 -29.86 7.61 12.77
C GLU A 96 -28.94 6.74 11.91
N ASP A 97 -28.60 7.18 10.69
CA ASP A 97 -27.73 6.40 9.82
C ASP A 97 -26.28 6.39 10.34
N VAL A 98 -25.83 7.49 10.95
CA VAL A 98 -24.52 7.57 11.63
C VAL A 98 -24.46 6.59 12.80
N GLU A 99 -25.51 6.54 13.62
CA GLU A 99 -25.59 5.60 14.75
C GLU A 99 -25.59 4.15 14.27
N LYS A 100 -26.38 3.83 13.23
CA LYS A 100 -26.42 2.48 12.64
C LYS A 100 -25.08 2.05 12.05
N LEU A 101 -24.42 2.92 11.27
CA LEU A 101 -23.10 2.60 10.71
C LEU A 101 -22.04 2.45 11.81
N THR A 102 -22.08 3.29 12.84
CA THR A 102 -21.17 3.19 13.99
C THR A 102 -21.38 1.88 14.74
N ALA A 103 -22.64 1.47 14.97
CA ALA A 103 -22.95 0.19 15.60
C ALA A 103 -22.44 -1.00 14.78
N LEU A 104 -22.58 -0.96 13.46
CA LEU A 104 -22.01 -1.98 12.55
C LEU A 104 -20.49 -2.01 12.62
N ALA A 105 -19.83 -0.85 12.61
CA ALA A 105 -18.37 -0.76 12.73
C ALA A 105 -17.87 -1.33 14.06
N VAL A 106 -18.53 -1.01 15.18
CA VAL A 106 -18.19 -1.56 16.50
C VAL A 106 -18.38 -3.09 16.51
N SER A 107 -19.51 -3.58 16.00
CA SER A 107 -19.79 -5.02 15.93
C SER A 107 -18.76 -5.78 15.08
N ILE A 108 -18.38 -5.23 13.93
CA ILE A 108 -17.32 -5.83 13.10
C ILE A 108 -15.99 -5.81 13.86
N ASN A 109 -15.63 -4.70 14.50
CA ASN A 109 -14.38 -4.56 15.24
C ASN A 109 -14.27 -5.57 16.40
N GLU A 110 -15.37 -5.87 17.09
CA GLU A 110 -15.43 -6.89 18.14
C GLU A 110 -15.15 -8.31 17.61
N ASN A 111 -15.53 -8.59 16.37
CA ASN A 111 -15.30 -9.88 15.72
C ASN A 111 -13.88 -10.03 15.13
N LEU A 112 -13.05 -8.98 15.15
CA LEU A 112 -11.69 -9.01 14.59
C LEU A 112 -10.63 -9.65 15.53
N GLY A 113 -11.00 -10.01 16.77
CA GLY A 113 -10.08 -10.63 17.72
C GLY A 113 -8.85 -9.76 18.00
N GLU A 114 -7.65 -10.29 17.74
CA GLU A 114 -6.38 -9.57 17.94
C GLU A 114 -6.17 -8.38 16.99
N SER A 115 -6.89 -8.34 15.86
CA SER A 115 -6.82 -7.22 14.91
C SER A 115 -7.79 -6.08 15.24
N LYS A 116 -8.42 -6.13 16.42
CA LYS A 116 -9.35 -5.11 16.90
C LYS A 116 -8.64 -3.77 17.09
N LEU A 117 -9.28 -2.70 16.61
CA LEU A 117 -8.86 -1.33 16.89
C LEU A 117 -9.17 -0.97 18.34
N ALA A 118 -8.17 -0.47 19.07
CA ALA A 118 -8.31 -0.04 20.44
C ALA A 118 -9.23 1.18 20.58
N GLU A 119 -9.15 2.11 19.62
CA GLU A 119 -9.95 3.32 19.59
C GLU A 119 -10.69 3.45 18.25
N ILE A 120 -11.96 3.81 18.33
CA ILE A 120 -12.81 4.11 17.17
C ILE A 120 -13.15 5.59 17.24
N ASP A 121 -12.58 6.39 16.32
CA ASP A 121 -12.94 7.79 16.20
C ASP A 121 -14.34 7.94 15.57
N ILE A 122 -15.33 8.15 16.44
CA ILE A 122 -16.73 8.37 16.07
C ILE A 122 -16.90 9.63 15.22
N LYS A 123 -16.05 10.66 15.41
CA LYS A 123 -16.09 11.88 14.59
C LYS A 123 -15.70 11.57 13.15
N LEU A 124 -14.68 10.73 12.95
CA LEU A 124 -14.29 10.26 11.62
C LEU A 124 -15.40 9.41 10.99
N LEU A 125 -15.98 8.47 11.71
CA LEU A 125 -17.09 7.64 11.21
C LEU A 125 -18.31 8.49 10.81
N ARG A 126 -18.63 9.52 11.59
CA ARG A 126 -19.69 10.47 11.24
C ARG A 126 -19.40 11.23 9.94
N GLN A 127 -18.17 11.72 9.77
CA GLN A 127 -17.76 12.40 8.53
C GLN A 127 -17.83 11.46 7.33
N PHE A 128 -17.32 10.24 7.49
CA PHE A 128 -17.36 9.19 6.47
C PHE A 128 -18.80 8.84 6.08
N THR A 129 -19.68 8.62 7.06
CA THR A 129 -21.09 8.30 6.83
C THR A 129 -21.77 9.41 6.03
N ASN A 130 -21.58 10.67 6.43
CA ASN A 130 -22.17 11.83 5.73
C ASN A 130 -21.64 12.00 4.30
N GLY A 131 -20.39 11.60 4.04
CA GLY A 131 -19.77 11.64 2.71
C GLY A 131 -20.00 10.41 1.85
N SER A 132 -20.56 9.33 2.39
CA SER A 132 -20.61 8.00 1.73
C SER A 132 -21.38 7.97 0.41
N ARG A 133 -22.35 8.88 0.20
CA ARG A 133 -23.12 9.01 -1.04
C ARG A 133 -22.54 10.05 -2.01
N ALA A 134 -21.51 10.80 -1.61
CA ALA A 134 -21.00 11.90 -2.41
C ALA A 134 -20.20 11.38 -3.61
N VAL A 135 -20.48 11.95 -4.79
CA VAL A 135 -19.69 11.72 -6.01
C VAL A 135 -19.01 13.04 -6.37
N LEU A 136 -17.71 13.10 -6.14
CA LEU A 136 -16.92 14.31 -6.34
C LEU A 136 -15.99 14.10 -7.55
N ASN A 137 -16.13 14.92 -8.58
CA ASN A 137 -15.31 14.82 -9.79
C ASN A 137 -13.79 14.83 -9.53
N PRO A 138 -13.25 15.67 -8.62
CA PRO A 138 -11.82 15.62 -8.29
C PRO A 138 -11.39 14.28 -7.69
N MET A 139 -12.23 13.65 -6.86
CA MET A 139 -11.94 12.34 -6.27
C MET A 139 -12.01 11.23 -7.31
N ALA A 140 -12.99 11.29 -8.21
CA ALA A 140 -13.11 10.35 -9.33
C ALA A 140 -11.89 10.43 -10.27
N ALA A 141 -11.42 11.64 -10.59
CA ALA A 141 -10.22 11.83 -11.39
C ALA A 141 -8.96 11.31 -10.68
N MET A 142 -8.79 11.62 -9.39
CA MET A 142 -7.65 11.16 -8.59
C MET A 142 -7.60 9.63 -8.51
N PHE A 143 -8.66 8.98 -8.03
CA PHE A 143 -8.69 7.53 -7.90
C PHE A 143 -8.70 6.83 -9.27
N GLY A 144 -9.36 7.42 -10.27
CA GLY A 144 -9.32 6.92 -11.65
C GLY A 144 -7.88 6.90 -12.21
N GLY A 145 -7.10 7.94 -11.96
CA GLY A 145 -5.68 7.98 -12.33
C GLY A 145 -4.84 6.94 -11.59
N ILE A 146 -5.03 6.81 -10.28
CA ILE A 146 -4.32 5.80 -9.45
C ILE A 146 -4.64 4.38 -9.95
N VAL A 147 -5.92 4.04 -10.05
CA VAL A 147 -6.36 2.70 -10.48
C VAL A 147 -5.93 2.43 -11.93
N GLY A 148 -6.05 3.42 -12.82
CA GLY A 148 -5.58 3.31 -14.20
C GLY A 148 -4.08 2.98 -14.27
N GLN A 149 -3.27 3.62 -13.43
CA GLN A 149 -1.84 3.31 -13.34
C GLN A 149 -1.61 1.87 -12.83
N GLU A 150 -2.34 1.43 -11.79
CA GLU A 150 -2.20 0.06 -11.28
C GLU A 150 -2.57 -1.01 -12.32
N VAL A 151 -3.57 -0.75 -13.17
CA VAL A 151 -3.90 -1.64 -14.30
C VAL A 151 -2.72 -1.75 -15.27
N VAL A 152 -2.07 -0.64 -15.62
CA VAL A 152 -0.88 -0.66 -16.50
C VAL A 152 0.26 -1.44 -15.85
N LYS A 153 0.48 -1.30 -14.53
CA LYS A 153 1.50 -2.07 -13.80
C LYS A 153 1.19 -3.56 -13.83
N ALA A 154 -0.06 -3.96 -13.61
CA ALA A 154 -0.50 -5.35 -13.64
C ALA A 154 -0.34 -5.99 -15.03
N CYS A 155 -0.66 -5.26 -16.10
CA CYS A 155 -0.53 -5.77 -17.47
C CYS A 155 0.91 -5.81 -17.99
N SER A 156 1.77 -4.89 -17.54
CA SER A 156 3.14 -4.76 -18.07
C SER A 156 4.21 -5.43 -17.21
N GLY A 157 3.91 -5.72 -15.94
CA GLY A 157 4.92 -6.13 -14.95
C GLY A 157 5.96 -5.04 -14.65
N LYS A 158 5.69 -3.78 -15.03
CA LYS A 158 6.61 -2.64 -14.87
C LYS A 158 6.15 -1.72 -13.74
N PHE A 159 7.13 -1.18 -13.01
CA PHE A 159 6.97 -0.37 -11.79
C PHE A 159 6.49 -1.16 -10.57
N HIS A 160 6.68 -0.58 -9.39
CA HIS A 160 6.21 -1.18 -8.15
C HIS A 160 4.70 -0.90 -8.00
N PRO A 161 3.84 -1.94 -7.93
CA PRO A 161 2.41 -1.76 -7.67
C PRO A 161 2.16 -1.25 -6.26
N LEU A 162 0.96 -0.72 -6.03
CA LEU A 162 0.46 -0.55 -4.66
C LEU A 162 0.40 -1.93 -4.03
N PHE A 163 1.25 -2.16 -3.05
CA PHE A 163 1.34 -3.43 -2.35
C PHE A 163 0.41 -3.31 -1.13
N GLN A 164 -0.88 -3.63 -1.36
CA GLN A 164 -2.03 -3.71 -0.42
C GLN A 164 -2.56 -2.33 0.10
N ILE A 165 -3.59 -2.29 0.99
CA ILE A 165 -4.59 -1.19 1.13
C ILE A 165 -4.07 0.14 1.67
#